data_AF-A0A2V8UUH9-F1
#
_entry.id   AF-A0A2V8UUH9-F1
#
_cell.length_a   1.000
_cell.length_b   1.000
_cell.length_c   1.000
_cell.angle_alpha   90.00
_cell.angle_beta   90.00
_cell.angle_gamma   90.00
#
_symmetry.space_group_name_H-M   'P 1'
#
loop_
_entity.id
_entity.type
_entity.pdbx_description
1 polymer ?
#
loop_
_entity_poly.entity_id
_entity_poly.type
_entity_poly.pdbx_seq_one_letter_code
_entity_poly.pdbx_strand_id
1 'polypeptide(L)'
;MNCPHCAEPLAERGVFCKACAGQARCVKCRELLEPGAIACVECGTRIGQPVEATDSIAATQTLPPNRNTLSYQEDRNTRKFEASLTDSAMHGLGDVFGELFAQRGLGRAITQPNGRTRLRNDVVLEDLKQLPPAAPSAAEQAELPVDKTTHPQGRTKNAFSRSSAPTARLLNSRIIV
;
A
#
# COMPACT_ATOMS: atom_id res chain seq x y z
N MET A 1 5.38 -8.66 -21.40
CA MET A 1 6.46 -7.68 -21.13
C MET A 1 7.27 -8.18 -19.95
N ASN A 2 8.59 -7.98 -19.98
CA ASN A 2 9.48 -8.45 -18.92
C ASN A 2 9.84 -7.29 -17.96
N CYS A 3 10.15 -7.60 -16.71
CA CYS A 3 10.56 -6.62 -15.72
C CYS A 3 11.96 -6.04 -16.05
N PRO A 4 12.17 -4.71 -16.04
CA PRO A 4 13.46 -4.11 -16.35
C PRO A 4 14.55 -4.42 -15.30
N HIS A 5 14.17 -4.84 -14.09
CA HIS A 5 15.12 -5.11 -12.99
C HIS A 5 15.61 -6.57 -12.92
N CYS A 6 14.78 -7.54 -13.31
CA CYS A 6 15.09 -8.97 -13.17
C CYS A 6 14.72 -9.85 -14.38
N ALA A 7 14.28 -9.24 -15.50
CA ALA A 7 13.85 -9.92 -16.73
C ALA A 7 12.66 -10.92 -16.61
N GLU A 8 12.09 -11.13 -15.43
CA GLU A 8 10.91 -11.99 -15.26
C GLU A 8 9.62 -11.44 -15.91
N PRO A 9 8.65 -12.32 -16.27
CA PRO A 9 7.39 -11.90 -16.88
C PRO A 9 6.56 -11.04 -15.91
N LEU A 10 6.30 -9.79 -16.31
CA LEU A 10 5.52 -8.84 -15.53
C LEU A 10 4.02 -9.05 -15.79
N ALA A 11 3.21 -9.01 -14.74
CA ALA A 11 1.76 -8.98 -14.87
C ALA A 11 1.32 -7.73 -15.66
N GLU A 12 0.41 -7.91 -16.62
CA GLU A 12 0.05 -6.88 -17.61
C GLU A 12 -0.34 -5.53 -16.98
N ARG A 13 -1.06 -5.60 -15.84
CA ARG A 13 -1.55 -4.46 -15.05
C ARG A 13 -0.76 -4.20 -13.76
N GLY A 14 0.33 -4.93 -13.52
CA GLY A 14 1.12 -4.84 -12.28
C GLY A 14 2.04 -3.62 -12.25
N VAL A 15 2.00 -2.86 -11.15
CA VAL A 15 2.94 -1.73 -10.90
C VAL A 15 4.30 -2.23 -10.42
N PHE A 16 4.28 -3.29 -9.61
CA PHE A 16 5.46 -3.95 -9.03
C PHE A 16 5.66 -5.34 -9.64
N CYS A 17 6.91 -5.78 -9.71
CA CYS A 17 7.25 -7.13 -10.14
C CYS A 17 7.03 -8.13 -8.99
N LYS A 18 6.34 -9.24 -9.27
CA LYS A 18 6.03 -10.30 -8.28
C LYS A 18 7.25 -11.01 -7.69
N ALA A 19 8.40 -10.98 -8.37
CA ALA A 19 9.58 -11.75 -7.98
C ALA A 19 10.67 -10.91 -7.30
N CYS A 20 11.00 -9.74 -7.83
CA CYS A 20 12.01 -8.85 -7.24
C CYS A 20 11.43 -7.73 -6.37
N ALA A 21 10.09 -7.63 -6.24
CA ALA A 21 9.34 -6.51 -5.64
C ALA A 21 9.61 -5.11 -6.25
N GLY A 22 10.51 -5.00 -7.23
CA GLY A 22 10.88 -3.74 -7.87
C GLY A 22 9.72 -3.11 -8.65
N GLN A 23 9.62 -1.78 -8.58
CA GLN A 23 8.63 -1.01 -9.33
C GLN A 23 8.99 -1.03 -10.82
N ALA A 24 8.06 -1.50 -11.66
CA ALA A 24 8.26 -1.68 -13.11
C ALA A 24 7.41 -0.71 -13.96
N ARG A 25 6.35 -0.15 -13.38
CA ARG A 25 5.52 0.92 -13.99
C ARG A 25 5.42 2.12 -13.05
N CYS A 26 5.18 3.31 -13.59
CA CYS A 26 4.90 4.49 -12.77
C CYS A 26 3.54 4.36 -12.05
N VAL A 27 3.48 4.69 -10.75
CA VAL A 27 2.21 4.71 -9.99
C VAL A 27 1.21 5.71 -10.60
N LYS A 28 1.69 6.84 -11.12
CA LYS A 28 0.86 7.97 -11.58
C LYS A 28 0.30 7.77 -12.99
N CYS A 29 1.14 7.49 -13.99
CA CYS A 29 0.72 7.33 -15.39
C CYS A 29 0.66 5.88 -15.90
N ARG A 30 1.11 4.89 -15.10
CA ARG A 30 1.21 3.45 -15.46
C ARG A 30 2.15 3.11 -16.63
N GLU A 31 2.92 4.07 -17.13
CA GLU A 31 3.92 3.80 -18.16
C GLU A 31 5.08 2.96 -17.63
N LEU A 32 5.73 2.20 -18.51
CA LEU A 32 6.92 1.41 -18.16
C LEU A 32 8.06 2.31 -17.69
N LEU A 33 8.86 1.81 -16.74
CA LEU A 33 10.04 2.50 -16.24
C LEU A 33 11.31 1.96 -16.90
N GLU A 34 12.21 2.85 -17.27
CA GLU A 34 13.55 2.47 -17.77
C GLU A 34 14.38 1.81 -16.65
N PRO A 35 15.30 0.88 -16.98
CA PRO A 35 16.17 0.26 -15.99
C PRO A 35 17.06 1.31 -15.32
N GLY A 36 16.98 1.42 -13.99
CA GLY A 36 17.70 2.43 -13.21
C GLY A 36 17.07 3.83 -13.19
N ALA A 37 15.84 4.01 -13.70
CA ALA A 37 15.14 5.29 -13.66
C ALA A 37 14.92 5.79 -12.22
N ILE A 38 15.29 7.06 -11.97
CA ILE A 38 15.04 7.77 -10.69
C ILE A 38 13.67 8.47 -10.71
N ALA A 39 13.16 8.79 -11.91
CA ALA A 39 11.82 9.32 -12.13
C ALA A 39 11.23 8.76 -13.44
N CYS A 40 9.90 8.76 -13.54
CA CYS A 40 9.20 8.39 -14.77
C CYS A 40 9.43 9.45 -15.86
N VAL A 41 9.87 9.01 -17.05
CA VAL A 41 10.18 9.87 -18.20
C VAL A 41 8.95 10.68 -18.66
N GLU A 42 7.78 10.05 -18.75
CA GLU A 42 6.55 10.70 -19.24
C GLU A 42 5.96 11.76 -18.29
N CYS A 43 6.05 11.56 -16.97
CA CYS A 43 5.31 12.38 -16.01
C CYS A 43 6.15 12.99 -14.88
N GLY A 44 7.47 12.85 -14.92
CA GLY A 44 8.43 13.40 -13.94
C GLY A 44 8.30 12.86 -12.51
N THR A 45 7.40 11.90 -12.26
CA THR A 45 7.14 11.39 -10.91
C THR A 45 8.32 10.53 -10.44
N ARG A 46 8.93 10.91 -9.31
CA ARG A 46 10.06 10.17 -8.71
C ARG A 46 9.65 8.75 -8.31
N ILE A 47 10.60 7.83 -8.44
CA ILE A 47 10.46 6.39 -8.18
C ILE A 47 11.16 6.08 -6.87
N GLY A 48 10.60 5.22 -6.02
CA GLY A 48 11.22 4.80 -4.77
C GLY A 48 11.30 5.88 -3.67
N GLN A 49 11.04 7.16 -3.98
CA GLN A 49 10.60 8.09 -2.97
C GLN A 49 9.27 7.54 -2.44
N PRO A 50 9.10 7.29 -1.13
CA PRO A 50 7.78 7.06 -0.61
C PRO A 50 6.91 8.23 -1.06
N VAL A 51 5.64 7.97 -1.37
CA VAL A 51 4.69 9.07 -1.29
C VAL A 51 4.70 9.43 0.19
N GLU A 52 5.53 10.41 0.54
CA GLU A 52 5.32 11.28 1.68
C GLU A 52 3.89 11.76 1.48
N ALA A 53 2.95 11.04 2.09
CA ALA A 53 1.68 11.61 2.43
C ALA A 53 2.08 12.85 3.22
N THR A 54 1.88 14.01 2.60
CA THR A 54 1.87 15.29 3.30
C THR A 54 1.04 15.06 4.54
N ASP A 55 1.72 15.09 5.68
CA ASP A 55 1.27 14.63 7.00
C ASP A 55 1.14 13.09 7.19
N SER A 56 2.25 12.40 7.52
CA SER A 56 2.28 11.46 8.66
C SER A 56 3.68 10.93 9.07
N ILE A 57 4.12 11.36 10.26
CA ILE A 57 4.92 10.59 11.23
C ILE A 57 6.36 10.20 10.83
N ALA A 58 7.34 11.08 11.12
CA ALA A 58 8.62 10.73 11.78
C ALA A 58 9.58 11.93 11.95
N ALA A 59 9.13 13.04 12.56
CA ALA A 59 10.05 14.07 13.05
C ALA A 59 9.53 14.67 14.35
N THR A 60 10.45 15.01 15.25
CA THR A 60 10.22 15.50 16.62
C THR A 60 9.70 16.94 16.64
N GLN A 61 8.59 17.19 15.94
CA GLN A 61 8.03 18.52 15.75
C GLN A 61 7.13 18.91 16.91
N THR A 62 7.43 20.07 17.49
CA THR A 62 6.53 20.90 18.28
C THR A 62 5.11 20.83 17.72
N LEU A 63 4.15 20.36 18.52
CA LEU A 63 2.77 20.12 18.08
C LEU A 63 2.20 21.41 17.46
N PRO A 64 1.62 21.35 16.24
CA PRO A 64 0.97 22.51 15.63
C PRO A 64 -0.13 23.06 16.55
N PRO A 65 -0.27 24.40 16.66
CA PRO A 65 -1.18 25.03 17.63
C PRO A 65 -2.68 24.75 17.35
N ASN A 66 -3.00 24.29 16.14
CA ASN A 66 -4.37 24.01 15.71
C ASN A 66 -4.61 22.49 15.70
N ARG A 67 -4.94 21.92 16.86
CA ARG A 67 -5.39 20.54 17.00
C ARG A 67 -6.67 20.46 17.82
N ASN A 68 -7.64 19.73 17.30
CA ASN A 68 -8.89 19.44 17.98
C ASN A 68 -8.69 18.18 18.84
N THR A 69 -8.70 18.33 20.16
CA THR A 69 -8.59 17.21 21.09
C THR A 69 -9.98 16.70 21.47
N LEU A 70 -10.35 15.53 20.94
CA LEU A 70 -11.52 14.78 21.35
C LEU A 70 -11.19 14.02 22.63
N SER A 71 -11.89 14.32 23.74
CA SER A 71 -11.78 13.55 24.99
C SER A 71 -13.10 12.87 25.36
N TYR A 72 -13.02 11.64 25.85
CA TYR A 72 -14.10 10.71 26.19
C TYR A 72 -13.79 10.02 27.54
N GLN A 73 -14.81 9.54 28.27
CA GLN A 73 -14.70 9.08 29.67
C GLN A 73 -15.89 8.16 30.14
N GLU A 74 -15.76 6.82 30.26
CA GLU A 74 -16.80 5.80 30.65
C GLU A 74 -16.20 4.37 30.97
N ASP A 75 -16.16 3.77 32.19
CA ASP A 75 -15.34 2.56 32.60
C ASP A 75 -16.20 1.30 32.93
N ARG A 76 -16.13 0.82 34.18
CA ARG A 76 -17.24 0.56 35.06
C ARG A 76 -18.02 1.85 35.38
N ASN A 77 -17.30 3.00 35.45
CA ASN A 77 -17.82 4.38 35.54
C ASN A 77 -17.03 5.46 34.69
N THR A 78 -15.69 5.42 34.39
CA THR A 78 -14.91 6.48 33.65
C THR A 78 -13.70 6.18 32.63
N ARG A 79 -13.61 5.12 31.79
CA ARG A 79 -12.47 4.79 30.85
C ARG A 79 -12.30 5.92 29.86
N LYS A 80 -11.06 6.35 29.66
CA LYS A 80 -10.77 7.57 28.92
C LYS A 80 -10.31 7.24 27.50
N PHE A 81 -10.79 7.99 26.52
CA PHE A 81 -10.22 8.01 25.16
C PHE A 81 -9.90 9.46 24.83
N GLU A 82 -8.66 9.72 24.43
CA GLU A 82 -8.21 11.06 24.05
C GLU A 82 -7.51 10.98 22.70
N ALA A 83 -7.97 11.79 21.75
CA ALA A 83 -7.41 11.83 20.39
C ALA A 83 -7.29 13.28 19.93
N SER A 84 -6.07 13.73 19.67
CA SER A 84 -5.80 15.04 19.08
C SER A 84 -5.67 14.93 17.55
N LEU A 85 -6.67 15.45 16.86
CA LEU A 85 -6.83 15.41 15.41
C LEU A 85 -6.51 16.77 14.78
N THR A 86 -6.06 16.75 13.53
CA THR A 86 -5.99 17.95 12.68
C THR A 86 -7.35 18.24 12.05
N ASP A 87 -7.56 19.47 11.55
CA ASP A 87 -8.79 19.83 10.84
C ASP A 87 -9.02 18.96 9.58
N SER A 88 -7.94 18.58 8.89
CA SER A 88 -7.97 17.65 7.76
C SER A 88 -8.47 16.25 8.14
N ALA A 89 -8.04 15.72 9.30
CA ALA A 89 -8.50 14.44 9.81
C ALA A 89 -9.97 14.50 10.30
N MET A 90 -10.38 15.62 10.91
CA MET A 90 -11.77 15.85 11.31
C MET A 90 -12.74 15.84 10.12
N HIS A 91 -12.32 16.37 8.96
CA HIS A 91 -13.16 16.39 7.76
C HIS A 91 -13.51 14.98 7.28
N GLY A 92 -12.51 14.12 7.04
CA GLY A 92 -12.75 12.74 6.60
C GLY A 92 -13.41 11.84 7.66
N LEU A 93 -13.23 12.16 8.94
CA LEU A 93 -13.92 11.50 10.05
C LEU A 93 -15.44 11.82 10.03
N GLY A 94 -15.82 13.04 9.63
CA GLY A 94 -17.20 13.47 9.48
C GLY A 94 -18.01 12.62 8.50
N ASP A 95 -17.42 12.27 7.35
CA ASP A 95 -18.10 11.46 6.31
C ASP A 95 -18.43 10.04 6.81
N VAL A 96 -17.46 9.38 7.46
CA VAL A 96 -17.61 8.00 7.96
C VAL A 96 -18.62 7.92 9.11
N PHE A 97 -18.58 8.88 10.05
CA PHE A 97 -19.59 8.95 11.09
C PHE A 97 -20.96 9.36 10.52
N GLY A 98 -21.00 10.24 9.51
CA GLY A 98 -22.22 10.61 8.80
C GLY A 98 -22.94 9.38 8.24
N GLU A 99 -22.22 8.49 7.56
CA GLU A 99 -22.80 7.24 7.05
C GLU A 99 -23.24 6.28 8.18
N LEU A 100 -22.39 6.08 9.20
CA LEU A 100 -22.70 5.18 10.32
C LEU A 100 -23.93 5.64 11.13
N PHE A 101 -24.07 6.95 11.34
CA PHE A 101 -25.22 7.54 12.02
C PHE A 101 -26.45 7.63 11.10
N ALA A 102 -26.31 7.83 9.79
CA ALA A 102 -27.44 7.79 8.85
C ALA A 102 -28.05 6.37 8.80
N GLN A 103 -27.21 5.33 8.69
CA GLN A 103 -27.66 3.94 8.70
C GLN A 103 -28.30 3.51 10.04
N ARG A 104 -27.90 4.14 11.16
CA ARG A 104 -28.46 3.86 12.49
C ARG A 104 -29.61 4.78 12.92
N GLY A 105 -29.75 5.94 12.28
CA GLY A 105 -30.63 7.03 12.69
C GLY A 105 -32.06 6.98 12.15
N LEU A 106 -32.32 6.18 11.11
CA LEU A 106 -33.66 6.01 10.56
C LEU A 106 -34.47 4.94 11.32
N GLY A 107 -35.06 5.37 12.44
CA GLY A 107 -36.41 4.90 12.77
C GLY A 107 -36.58 3.61 13.57
N ARG A 108 -35.81 3.41 14.65
CA ARG A 108 -36.34 2.68 15.82
C ARG A 108 -36.39 3.58 17.05
N ALA A 109 -37.45 4.37 17.14
CA ALA A 109 -37.90 4.90 18.41
C ALA A 109 -38.10 3.74 19.38
N ILE A 110 -37.34 3.72 20.47
CA ILE A 110 -37.45 2.69 21.50
C ILE A 110 -38.64 3.07 22.39
N THR A 111 -39.85 2.88 21.88
CA THR A 111 -41.00 2.62 22.75
C THR A 111 -40.79 1.24 23.37
N GLN A 112 -40.39 1.21 24.65
CA GLN A 112 -40.53 0.00 25.47
C GLN A 112 -41.99 -0.12 25.92
N PRO A 113 -42.75 -1.14 25.49
CA PRO A 113 -43.77 -1.72 26.31
C PRO A 113 -43.16 -2.84 27.17
N ASN A 114 -43.45 -2.84 28.46
CA ASN A 114 -43.21 -3.99 29.33
C ASN A 114 -43.95 -5.21 28.76
N GLY A 115 -43.20 -6.15 28.17
CA GLY A 115 -43.77 -7.31 27.48
C GLY A 115 -42.90 -8.54 27.66
N ARG A 116 -43.15 -9.30 28.74
CA ARG A 116 -42.57 -10.65 28.90
C ARG A 116 -43.14 -11.58 27.85
N THR A 117 -42.35 -11.90 26.81
CA THR A 117 -42.65 -13.05 25.96
C THR A 117 -41.37 -13.83 25.68
N ARG A 118 -41.27 -15.02 26.31
CA ARG A 118 -40.36 -16.05 25.81
C ARG A 118 -40.87 -16.48 24.44
N LEU A 119 -40.01 -16.50 23.41
CA LEU A 119 -40.12 -17.54 22.40
C LEU A 119 -38.74 -17.97 21.90
N ARG A 120 -38.37 -19.16 22.37
CA ARG A 120 -37.45 -20.12 21.78
C ARG A 120 -37.42 -20.06 20.26
N ASN A 121 -36.22 -20.03 19.68
CA ASN A 121 -35.91 -20.81 18.48
C ASN A 121 -34.40 -21.13 18.48
N ASP A 122 -34.12 -22.42 18.62
CA ASP A 122 -32.80 -23.00 18.44
C ASP A 122 -32.39 -22.86 16.98
N VAL A 123 -31.45 -21.96 16.66
CA VAL A 123 -30.76 -21.97 15.36
C VAL A 123 -29.60 -22.95 15.50
N VAL A 124 -29.87 -24.19 15.13
CA VAL A 124 -28.88 -25.27 15.02
C VAL A 124 -27.84 -24.85 13.98
N LEU A 125 -26.60 -24.64 14.42
CA LEU A 125 -25.49 -24.24 13.56
C LEU A 125 -24.77 -25.48 12.97
N GLU A 126 -25.51 -26.32 12.25
CA GLU A 126 -24.97 -27.44 11.47
C GLU A 126 -24.71 -27.03 10.01
N ASP A 127 -23.57 -26.39 9.74
CA ASP A 127 -22.86 -26.55 8.46
C ASP A 127 -21.37 -26.21 8.60
N LEU A 128 -20.69 -26.83 9.58
CA LEU A 128 -19.21 -26.87 9.59
C LEU A 128 -18.75 -27.87 8.53
N LYS A 129 -18.83 -27.42 7.28
CA LYS A 129 -18.45 -28.15 6.08
C LYS A 129 -17.00 -28.64 6.21
N GLN A 130 -16.82 -29.94 6.39
CA GLN A 130 -15.50 -30.58 6.49
C GLN A 130 -14.65 -30.22 5.27
N LEU A 131 -13.51 -29.56 5.51
CA LEU A 131 -12.43 -29.51 4.55
C LEU A 131 -11.86 -30.94 4.38
N PRO A 132 -11.71 -31.44 3.15
CA PRO A 132 -11.13 -32.76 2.93
C PRO A 132 -9.66 -32.77 3.42
N PRO A 133 -9.18 -33.89 4.00
CA PRO A 133 -7.79 -34.00 4.42
C PRO A 133 -6.84 -33.84 3.22
N ALA A 134 -5.72 -33.15 3.43
CA ALA A 134 -4.71 -32.98 2.41
C ALA A 134 -4.19 -34.34 1.94
N ALA A 135 -4.17 -34.57 0.62
CA ALA A 135 -3.64 -35.79 0.04
C ALA A 135 -2.12 -35.90 0.35
N PRO A 136 -1.62 -37.11 0.67
CA PRO A 136 -0.19 -37.31 0.86
C PRO A 136 0.54 -37.08 -0.46
N SER A 137 1.50 -36.15 -0.46
CA SER A 137 2.41 -35.92 -1.58
C SER A 137 3.39 -37.10 -1.71
N ALA A 138 2.96 -38.15 -2.40
CA ALA A 138 3.85 -39.23 -2.83
C ALA A 138 4.84 -38.70 -3.87
N ALA A 139 6.12 -39.02 -3.69
CA ALA A 139 7.18 -38.68 -4.63
C ALA A 139 7.39 -39.80 -5.64
N GLU A 140 7.29 -39.51 -6.93
CA GLU A 140 7.79 -40.36 -8.02
C GLU A 140 8.16 -39.42 -9.19
N GLN A 141 9.45 -39.05 -9.31
CA GLN A 141 10.50 -39.70 -10.11
C GLN A 141 10.32 -39.58 -11.65
N ALA A 142 11.33 -38.95 -12.27
CA ALA A 142 11.70 -39.07 -13.69
C ALA A 142 10.66 -38.55 -14.73
N GLU A 143 11.00 -38.18 -15.97
CA GLU A 143 12.21 -38.43 -16.77
C GLU A 143 12.72 -37.15 -17.49
N LEU A 144 13.97 -37.23 -17.98
CA LEU A 144 14.51 -36.31 -18.99
C LEU A 144 13.87 -36.59 -20.36
N PRO A 145 13.87 -35.62 -21.28
CA PRO A 145 14.84 -35.80 -22.36
C PRO A 145 15.65 -34.54 -22.71
N VAL A 146 16.86 -34.80 -23.17
CA VAL A 146 17.77 -33.85 -23.82
C VAL A 146 17.31 -33.64 -25.26
N ASP A 147 17.28 -32.39 -25.75
CA ASP A 147 17.70 -32.16 -27.13
C ASP A 147 18.39 -30.80 -27.35
N LYS A 148 19.18 -30.73 -28.41
CA LYS A 148 20.21 -29.72 -28.68
C LYS A 148 19.78 -28.80 -29.82
N THR A 149 19.83 -27.48 -29.62
CA THR A 149 19.92 -26.55 -30.77
C THR A 149 20.83 -25.35 -30.52
N THR A 150 22.11 -25.61 -30.73
CA THR A 150 23.08 -24.78 -31.46
C THR A 150 22.60 -23.42 -32.00
N HIS A 151 23.13 -22.29 -31.51
CA HIS A 151 23.38 -21.11 -32.37
C HIS A 151 24.55 -20.22 -31.89
N PRO A 152 25.21 -19.46 -32.80
CA PRO A 152 26.64 -19.17 -32.68
C PRO A 152 27.02 -17.83 -32.04
N GLN A 153 28.31 -17.74 -31.72
CA GLN A 153 29.03 -16.56 -31.24
C GLN A 153 28.99 -15.40 -32.25
N GLY A 154 28.31 -14.29 -31.91
CA GLY A 154 28.39 -13.01 -32.62
C GLY A 154 29.44 -12.07 -32.01
N ARG A 155 30.58 -11.90 -32.69
CA ARG A 155 31.77 -11.18 -32.18
C ARG A 155 31.96 -9.79 -32.82
N THR A 156 31.58 -8.72 -32.13
CA THR A 156 32.01 -7.33 -32.41
C THR A 156 32.27 -6.61 -31.08
N LYS A 157 33.52 -6.38 -30.68
CA LYS A 157 34.47 -5.32 -31.12
C LYS A 157 34.08 -3.89 -30.70
N ASN A 158 34.70 -3.47 -29.60
CA ASN A 158 34.96 -2.13 -29.05
C ASN A 158 34.84 -0.90 -29.99
N ALA A 159 34.23 0.17 -29.45
CA ALA A 159 34.70 1.57 -29.51
C ALA A 159 34.15 2.29 -28.25
N PHE A 160 34.90 2.86 -27.30
CA PHE A 160 35.97 3.88 -27.29
C PHE A 160 35.44 5.32 -27.13
N SER A 161 35.93 6.02 -26.08
CA SER A 161 35.82 7.48 -25.80
C SER A 161 34.43 8.02 -25.37
N ARG A 162 34.26 9.08 -24.54
CA ARG A 162 35.13 9.99 -23.73
C ARG A 162 34.46 10.13 -22.33
N SER A 163 35.16 10.23 -21.20
CA SER A 163 35.88 11.41 -20.66
C SER A 163 35.05 12.71 -20.58
N SER A 164 34.45 12.99 -19.40
CA SER A 164 34.64 14.26 -18.67
C SER A 164 33.88 14.32 -17.33
N ALA A 165 34.64 14.61 -16.27
CA ALA A 165 34.19 15.27 -15.05
C ALA A 165 35.11 16.51 -14.87
N PRO A 166 35.03 17.31 -13.80
CA PRO A 166 33.86 17.85 -13.08
C PRO A 166 33.88 19.41 -13.09
N THR A 167 32.76 20.08 -12.80
CA THR A 167 32.81 21.52 -12.40
C THR A 167 31.75 21.86 -11.35
N ALA A 168 32.18 22.49 -10.25
CA ALA A 168 31.32 22.93 -9.16
C ALA A 168 30.65 24.30 -9.41
N ARG A 169 29.62 24.62 -8.62
CA ARG A 169 29.31 26.00 -8.22
C ARG A 169 28.66 26.04 -6.83
N LEU A 170 29.49 26.33 -5.83
CA LEU A 170 29.05 26.92 -4.57
C LEU A 170 28.61 28.36 -4.84
N LEU A 171 27.41 28.72 -4.38
CA LEU A 171 26.99 30.12 -4.26
C LEU A 171 26.48 30.36 -2.83
N ASN A 172 27.40 30.84 -1.99
CA ASN A 172 27.03 31.53 -0.76
C ASN A 172 26.25 32.80 -1.12
N SER A 173 25.10 33.01 -0.48
CA SER A 173 24.43 34.31 -0.45
C SER A 173 24.21 34.74 1.00
N ARG A 174 25.06 35.67 1.45
CA ARG A 174 24.88 36.41 2.70
C ARG A 174 23.83 37.50 2.51
N ILE A 175 22.90 37.62 3.44
CA ILE A 175 22.16 38.85 3.77
C ILE A 175 22.19 38.86 5.30
N ILE A 176 23.16 39.53 5.93
CA ILE A 176 23.16 40.95 6.33
C ILE A 176 22.02 41.25 7.30
N VAL A 177 22.43 41.73 8.48
CA VAL A 177 21.64 42.09 9.67
C VAL A 177 20.82 43.34 9.43
#